data_AF-A0AAQ3S4G6-F1
#
_entry.id   AF-A0AAQ3S4G6-F1
#
_cell.length_a   1.000
_cell.length_b   1.000
_cell.length_c   1.000
_cell.angle_alpha   90.00
_cell.angle_beta   90.00
_cell.angle_gamma   90.00
#
_symmetry.space_group_name_H-M   'P 1'
#
loop_
_entity.id
_entity.type
_entity.pdbx_description
1 polymer ?
#
loop_
_entity_poly.entity_id
_entity_poly.type
_entity_poly.pdbx_seq_one_letter_code
_entity_poly.pdbx_strand_id
1 'polypeptide(L)'
;MLEGHQVFGFGFLVVGLWHLFNNVKLHALCSKSFTSTLWFPTTKSRYLELYFVMASSTIFISLELFISPARHQPFDPDGTIPTNHLHNFEHSSMAMSFLVYAFFALVLDAKCSKSQHELTHLLGALAFAQEYILIHFHSKNHIGPENQYHYFLQLLILVSIITTLMGIGYPKSFLVSFVRSVNIVFLGVWLIVTGILLYTPGFQSKGCVTHLKEYKVTCSDDKARHRAVALVNIQFSWLLIGITIFAMSFYLVLIRIYGENVEYVSLSKEEYYLEDESNTDIECQKKSIEGKV
;
A
#
# COMPACT_ATOMS: atom_id res chain seq x y z
N MET A 1 6.85 -19.48 2.82
CA MET A 1 6.35 -18.73 4.00
C MET A 1 7.22 -17.53 4.38
N LEU A 2 8.53 -17.68 4.69
CA LEU A 2 9.43 -16.54 4.98
C LEU A 2 9.52 -15.55 3.81
N GLU A 3 9.84 -16.08 2.61
CA GLU A 3 9.97 -15.27 1.39
C GLU A 3 8.63 -14.62 1.00
N GLY A 4 7.53 -15.35 1.21
CA GLY A 4 6.18 -14.84 0.93
C GLY A 4 5.85 -13.57 1.71
N HIS A 5 6.06 -13.57 3.03
CA HIS A 5 5.81 -12.40 3.88
C HIS A 5 6.70 -11.20 3.52
N GLN A 6 7.97 -11.45 3.20
CA GLN A 6 8.93 -10.40 2.88
C GLN A 6 8.65 -9.75 1.52
N VAL A 7 8.44 -10.56 0.48
CA VAL A 7 8.18 -10.07 -0.88
C VAL A 7 6.85 -9.33 -0.92
N PHE A 8 5.80 -9.91 -0.33
CA PHE A 8 4.47 -9.30 -0.29
C PHE A 8 4.47 -8.01 0.57
N GLY A 9 5.13 -8.04 1.72
CA GLY A 9 5.30 -6.87 2.58
C GLY A 9 6.09 -5.73 1.93
N PHE A 10 7.15 -6.05 1.18
CA PHE A 10 7.92 -5.05 0.43
C PHE A 10 7.07 -4.37 -0.66
N GLY A 11 6.25 -5.15 -1.38
CA GLY A 11 5.31 -4.60 -2.36
C GLY A 11 4.36 -3.57 -1.75
N PHE A 12 3.71 -3.91 -0.64
CA PHE A 12 2.85 -2.97 0.08
C PHE A 12 3.59 -1.75 0.62
N LEU A 13 4.82 -1.91 1.12
CA LEU A 13 5.61 -0.79 1.61
C LEU A 13 5.90 0.23 0.49
N VAL A 14 6.35 -0.25 -0.67
CA VAL A 14 6.65 0.60 -1.84
C VAL A 14 5.38 1.31 -2.33
N VAL A 15 4.29 0.57 -2.53
CA VAL A 15 3.01 1.13 -2.99
C VAL A 15 2.42 2.10 -1.96
N GLY A 16 2.48 1.76 -0.67
CA GLY A 16 1.99 2.60 0.42
C GLY A 16 2.75 3.93 0.52
N LEU A 17 4.09 3.90 0.42
CA LEU A 17 4.91 5.11 0.43
C LEU A 17 4.62 5.97 -0.81
N TRP A 18 4.46 5.33 -1.97
CA TRP A 18 4.08 6.00 -3.21
C TRP A 18 2.71 6.68 -3.08
N HIS A 19 1.71 6.01 -2.52
CA HIS A 19 0.40 6.59 -2.26
C HIS A 19 0.46 7.74 -1.25
N LEU A 20 1.21 7.56 -0.16
CA LEU A 20 1.34 8.56 0.89
C LEU A 20 1.94 9.84 0.34
N PHE A 21 3.04 9.72 -0.40
CA PHE A 21 3.70 10.84 -1.07
C PHE A 21 2.74 11.59 -2.00
N ASN A 22 2.05 10.88 -2.90
CA ASN A 22 1.19 11.53 -3.89
C ASN A 22 -0.06 12.15 -3.27
N ASN A 23 -0.70 11.51 -2.28
CA ASN A 23 -1.86 12.10 -1.60
C ASN A 23 -1.47 13.39 -0.87
N VAL A 24 -0.36 13.39 -0.13
CA VAL A 24 0.11 14.59 0.58
C VAL A 24 0.52 15.69 -0.40
N LYS A 25 1.25 15.34 -1.47
CA LYS A 25 1.64 16.29 -2.52
C LYS A 25 0.41 16.91 -3.20
N LEU A 26 -0.58 16.09 -3.57
CA LEU A 26 -1.80 16.57 -4.22
C LEU A 26 -2.59 17.49 -3.28
N HIS A 27 -2.65 17.14 -1.99
CA HIS A 27 -3.30 17.97 -0.99
C HIS A 27 -2.59 19.32 -0.79
N ALA A 28 -1.25 19.31 -0.75
CA ALA A 28 -0.42 20.50 -0.64
C ALA A 28 -0.59 21.44 -1.84
N LEU A 29 -0.63 20.88 -3.07
CA LEU A 29 -0.73 21.64 -4.30
C LEU A 29 -2.14 22.18 -4.59
N CYS A 30 -3.18 21.37 -4.33
CA CYS A 30 -4.55 21.65 -4.76
C CYS A 30 -5.59 21.18 -3.72
N SER A 31 -5.60 21.79 -2.54
CA SER A 31 -6.51 21.40 -1.44
C SER A 31 -8.00 21.44 -1.81
N LYS A 32 -8.44 22.39 -2.65
CA LYS A 32 -9.85 22.57 -3.05
C LYS A 32 -10.35 21.56 -4.09
N SER A 33 -9.47 20.93 -4.85
CA SER A 33 -9.82 19.98 -5.93
C SER A 33 -9.33 18.56 -5.66
N PHE A 34 -8.89 18.28 -4.44
CA PHE A 34 -8.37 16.97 -4.06
C PHE A 34 -9.39 15.87 -4.35
N THR A 35 -8.96 14.84 -5.07
CA THR A 35 -9.73 13.62 -5.30
C THR A 35 -8.82 12.42 -5.03
N SER A 36 -9.26 11.56 -4.12
CA SER A 36 -8.59 10.32 -3.73
C SER A 36 -8.63 9.32 -4.87
N THR A 37 -7.48 8.80 -5.29
CA THR A 37 -7.37 7.69 -6.24
C THR A 37 -6.72 6.48 -5.56
N LEU A 38 -6.93 5.27 -6.10
CA LEU A 38 -6.27 4.05 -5.62
C LEU A 38 -4.87 3.83 -6.21
N TRP A 39 -4.52 4.60 -7.24
CA TRP A 39 -3.23 4.54 -7.90
C TRP A 39 -2.87 5.92 -8.46
N PHE A 40 -1.58 6.18 -8.68
CA PHE A 40 -1.07 7.47 -9.14
C PHE A 40 -0.18 7.34 -10.38
N PRO A 41 -0.32 8.25 -11.35
CA PRO A 41 0.53 8.25 -12.53
C PRO A 41 1.93 8.81 -12.24
N THR A 42 2.91 8.37 -13.04
CA THR A 42 4.27 8.95 -13.02
C THR A 42 4.55 9.74 -14.30
N THR A 43 5.58 10.58 -14.26
CA THR A 43 6.02 11.38 -15.42
C THR A 43 6.57 10.53 -16.57
N LYS A 44 7.13 9.35 -16.27
CA LYS A 44 7.74 8.44 -17.27
C LYS A 44 6.73 7.45 -17.83
N SER A 45 5.81 6.95 -17.00
CA SER A 45 4.73 6.05 -17.42
C SER A 45 3.49 6.27 -16.56
N ARG A 46 2.35 6.52 -17.23
CA ARG A 46 1.06 6.73 -16.56
C ARG A 46 0.68 5.54 -15.68
N TYR A 47 0.97 4.31 -16.10
CA TYR A 47 0.52 3.09 -15.41
C TYR A 47 1.65 2.36 -14.66
N LEU A 48 2.75 3.05 -14.33
CA LEU A 48 3.92 2.40 -13.72
C LEU A 48 3.57 1.62 -12.45
N GLU A 49 2.74 2.20 -11.58
CA GLU A 49 2.28 1.54 -10.36
C GLU A 49 1.47 0.27 -10.66
N LEU A 50 0.51 0.34 -11.60
CA LEU A 50 -0.30 -0.83 -11.97
C LEU A 50 0.54 -1.93 -12.61
N TYR A 51 1.49 -1.58 -13.46
CA TYR A 51 2.44 -2.55 -14.02
C TYR A 51 3.34 -3.16 -12.95
N PHE A 52 3.77 -2.38 -11.96
CA PHE A 52 4.50 -2.89 -10.82
C PHE A 52 3.67 -3.92 -10.02
N VAL A 53 2.41 -3.59 -9.69
CA VAL A 53 1.51 -4.52 -8.98
C VAL A 53 1.24 -5.78 -9.79
N MET A 54 1.00 -5.66 -11.10
CA MET A 54 0.83 -6.81 -11.98
C MET A 54 2.08 -7.70 -12.00
N ALA A 55 3.24 -7.11 -12.26
CA ALA A 55 4.50 -7.84 -12.34
C ALA A 55 4.84 -8.53 -11.00
N SER A 56 4.71 -7.82 -9.88
CA SER A 56 4.98 -8.39 -8.55
C SER A 56 4.02 -9.53 -8.23
N SER A 57 2.74 -9.38 -8.55
CA SER A 57 1.72 -10.42 -8.30
C SER A 57 1.96 -11.65 -9.17
N THR A 58 2.28 -11.47 -10.46
CA THR A 58 2.61 -12.58 -11.35
C THR A 58 3.87 -13.31 -10.90
N ILE A 59 4.94 -12.58 -10.55
CA ILE A 59 6.17 -13.18 -10.03
C ILE A 59 5.88 -13.97 -8.75
N PHE A 60 5.08 -13.42 -7.83
CA PHE A 60 4.73 -14.08 -6.58
C PHE A 60 3.94 -15.38 -6.80
N ILE A 61 2.91 -15.35 -7.67
CA ILE A 61 2.16 -16.55 -8.04
C ILE A 61 3.08 -17.59 -8.67
N SER A 62 4.00 -17.15 -9.54
CA SER A 62 5.00 -18.04 -10.13
C SER A 62 5.90 -18.67 -9.08
N LEU A 63 6.34 -17.90 -8.09
CA LEU A 63 7.21 -18.37 -7.01
C LEU A 63 6.53 -19.43 -6.14
N GLU A 64 5.31 -19.15 -5.68
CA GLU A 64 4.55 -20.04 -4.78
C GLU A 64 4.08 -21.32 -5.47
N LEU A 65 3.66 -21.28 -6.75
CA LEU A 65 3.11 -22.47 -7.44
C LEU A 65 4.15 -23.29 -8.20
N PHE A 66 5.23 -22.67 -8.68
CA PHE A 66 6.11 -23.33 -9.66
C PHE A 66 7.60 -23.33 -9.31
N ILE A 67 8.08 -22.50 -8.36
CA ILE A 67 9.52 -22.32 -8.15
C ILE A 67 10.00 -22.75 -6.74
N SER A 68 9.21 -22.56 -5.68
CA SER A 68 9.62 -22.89 -4.31
C SER A 68 8.45 -23.43 -3.48
N PRO A 69 8.57 -24.56 -2.72
CA PRO A 69 9.74 -25.41 -2.46
C PRO A 69 9.81 -26.67 -3.35
N ALA A 70 10.84 -27.52 -3.16
CA ALA A 70 11.19 -28.64 -4.03
C ALA A 70 10.07 -29.68 -4.32
N ARG A 71 9.30 -29.44 -5.39
CA ARG A 71 8.61 -30.36 -6.33
C ARG A 71 7.67 -29.46 -7.17
N HIS A 72 8.16 -29.05 -8.34
CA HIS A 72 7.66 -27.89 -9.11
C HIS A 72 6.31 -28.10 -9.82
N GLN A 73 5.55 -29.14 -9.44
CA GLN A 73 4.26 -29.44 -10.06
C GLN A 73 3.13 -29.11 -9.06
N PRO A 74 2.27 -28.13 -9.36
CA PRO A 74 1.22 -27.72 -8.44
C PRO A 74 0.14 -28.79 -8.22
N PHE A 75 0.08 -29.80 -9.09
CA PHE A 75 -0.88 -30.91 -9.04
C PHE A 75 -0.15 -32.25 -8.94
N ASP A 76 -0.74 -33.18 -8.20
CA ASP A 76 -0.35 -34.59 -8.20
C ASP A 76 -0.65 -35.24 -9.56
N PRO A 77 -0.08 -36.43 -9.86
CA PRO A 77 -0.33 -37.14 -11.13
C PRO A 77 -1.80 -37.47 -11.41
N ASP A 78 -2.64 -37.50 -10.37
CA ASP A 78 -4.09 -37.68 -10.45
C ASP A 78 -4.87 -36.37 -10.66
N GLY A 79 -4.17 -35.23 -10.74
CA GLY A 79 -4.74 -33.90 -10.92
C GLY A 79 -5.21 -33.23 -9.62
N THR A 80 -5.03 -33.85 -8.45
CA THR A 80 -5.40 -33.24 -7.17
C THR A 80 -4.33 -32.24 -6.69
N ILE A 81 -4.70 -31.36 -5.76
CA ILE A 81 -3.73 -30.43 -5.14
C ILE A 81 -3.09 -31.15 -3.94
N PRO A 82 -1.76 -31.35 -3.94
CA PRO A 82 -1.06 -31.94 -2.82
C PRO A 82 -1.28 -31.14 -1.53
N THR A 83 -1.40 -31.81 -0.38
CA THR A 83 -1.65 -31.15 0.91
C THR A 83 -0.56 -30.15 1.29
N ASN A 84 0.69 -30.43 0.91
CA ASN A 84 1.83 -29.53 1.10
C ASN A 84 1.82 -28.29 0.18
N HIS A 85 0.96 -28.27 -0.85
CA HIS A 85 0.81 -27.14 -1.78
C HIS A 85 -0.44 -26.29 -1.51
N LEU A 86 -1.37 -26.73 -0.65
CA LEU A 86 -2.62 -26.00 -0.36
C LEU A 86 -2.36 -24.56 0.10
N HIS A 87 -1.39 -24.35 1.00
CA HIS A 87 -1.01 -23.02 1.45
C HIS A 87 -0.47 -22.12 0.33
N ASN A 88 0.26 -22.70 -0.64
CA ASN A 88 0.79 -21.95 -1.77
C ASN A 88 -0.35 -21.49 -2.70
N PHE A 89 -1.40 -22.30 -2.86
CA PHE A 89 -2.61 -21.91 -3.59
C PHE A 89 -3.40 -20.81 -2.87
N GLU A 90 -3.50 -20.87 -1.54
CA GLU A 90 -4.09 -19.78 -0.73
C GLU A 90 -3.32 -18.48 -0.96
N HIS A 91 -1.99 -18.48 -0.78
CA HIS A 91 -1.16 -17.30 -1.01
C HIS A 91 -1.28 -16.77 -2.45
N SER A 92 -1.24 -17.67 -3.44
CA SER A 92 -1.37 -17.30 -4.86
C SER A 92 -2.73 -16.70 -5.16
N SER A 93 -3.79 -17.16 -4.49
CA SER A 93 -5.13 -16.60 -4.62
C SER A 93 -5.22 -15.17 -4.06
N MET A 94 -4.49 -14.86 -2.99
CA MET A 94 -4.37 -13.47 -2.49
C MET A 94 -3.74 -12.57 -3.55
N ALA A 95 -2.58 -12.96 -4.08
CA ALA A 95 -1.88 -12.19 -5.12
C ALA A 95 -2.71 -12.08 -6.42
N MET A 96 -3.47 -13.11 -6.78
CA MET A 96 -4.35 -13.09 -7.94
C MET A 96 -5.43 -12.02 -7.83
N SER A 97 -5.99 -11.77 -6.64
CA SER A 97 -6.96 -10.68 -6.47
C SER A 97 -6.35 -9.29 -6.68
N PHE A 98 -5.10 -9.07 -6.27
CA PHE A 98 -4.38 -7.82 -6.57
C PHE A 98 -4.02 -7.69 -8.05
N LEU A 99 -3.69 -8.80 -8.73
CA LEU A 99 -3.49 -8.83 -10.18
C LEU A 99 -4.77 -8.45 -10.93
N VAL A 100 -5.91 -9.03 -10.53
CA VAL A 100 -7.24 -8.72 -11.09
C VAL A 100 -7.58 -7.24 -10.87
N TYR A 101 -7.37 -6.72 -9.66
CA TYR A 101 -7.52 -5.30 -9.37
C TYR A 101 -6.70 -4.43 -10.32
N ALA A 102 -5.40 -4.68 -10.45
CA ALA A 102 -4.51 -3.85 -11.25
C ALA A 102 -4.84 -3.90 -12.75
N PHE A 103 -5.18 -5.10 -13.26
CA PHE A 103 -5.59 -5.28 -14.65
C PHE A 103 -6.88 -4.50 -14.96
N PHE A 104 -7.92 -4.65 -14.14
CA PHE A 104 -9.18 -3.96 -14.40
C PHE A 104 -9.09 -2.46 -14.12
N ALA A 105 -8.27 -2.00 -13.16
CA ALA A 105 -7.98 -0.58 -12.98
C ALA A 105 -7.40 0.04 -14.27
N LEU A 106 -6.48 -0.66 -14.93
CA LEU A 106 -5.92 -0.25 -16.21
C LEU A 106 -6.98 -0.22 -17.32
N VAL A 107 -7.80 -1.27 -17.44
CA VAL A 107 -8.86 -1.37 -18.46
C VAL A 107 -9.91 -0.27 -18.27
N LEU A 108 -10.34 -0.03 -17.03
CA LEU A 108 -11.35 0.99 -16.70
C LEU A 108 -10.86 2.39 -17.05
N ASP A 109 -9.58 2.70 -16.76
CA ASP A 109 -8.95 3.98 -17.13
C ASP A 109 -8.79 4.12 -18.64
N ALA A 110 -8.31 3.07 -19.33
CA ALA A 110 -8.14 3.09 -20.78
C ALA A 110 -9.46 3.26 -21.56
N LYS A 111 -10.58 2.84 -20.97
CA LYS A 111 -11.92 2.98 -21.56
C LYS A 111 -12.66 4.24 -21.10
N CYS A 112 -12.07 5.07 -20.24
CA CYS A 112 -12.69 6.27 -19.66
C CYS A 112 -14.09 5.98 -19.10
N SER A 113 -14.25 4.88 -18.37
CA SER A 113 -15.56 4.48 -17.82
C SER A 113 -16.09 5.54 -16.84
N LYS A 114 -17.38 5.89 -16.95
CA LYS A 114 -18.02 6.88 -16.06
C LYS A 114 -17.98 6.49 -14.58
N SER A 115 -17.88 5.18 -14.28
CA SER A 115 -17.84 4.62 -12.93
C SER A 115 -16.47 4.03 -12.58
N GLN A 116 -15.41 4.47 -13.27
CA GLN A 116 -14.05 3.97 -13.06
C GLN A 116 -13.62 4.10 -11.60
N HIS A 117 -13.90 5.23 -10.96
CA HIS A 117 -13.48 5.50 -9.59
C HIS A 117 -14.08 4.50 -8.60
N GLU A 118 -15.40 4.32 -8.65
CA GLU A 118 -16.16 3.46 -7.75
C GLU A 118 -15.78 1.98 -7.97
N LEU A 119 -15.69 1.56 -9.24
CA LEU A 119 -15.33 0.18 -9.57
C LEU A 119 -13.88 -0.15 -9.18
N THR A 120 -12.95 0.79 -9.34
CA THR A 120 -11.54 0.60 -8.93
C THR A 120 -11.44 0.47 -7.40
N HIS A 121 -12.16 1.31 -6.65
CA HIS A 121 -12.24 1.19 -5.19
C HIS A 121 -12.88 -0.14 -4.76
N LEU A 122 -13.96 -0.56 -5.41
CA LEU A 122 -14.60 -1.85 -5.14
C LEU A 122 -13.63 -3.02 -5.36
N LEU A 123 -12.92 -3.03 -6.49
CA LEU A 123 -11.92 -4.06 -6.80
C LEU A 123 -10.78 -4.09 -5.78
N GLY A 124 -10.28 -2.92 -5.37
CA GLY A 124 -9.25 -2.83 -4.32
C GLY A 124 -9.77 -3.34 -2.97
N ALA A 125 -11.00 -3.00 -2.59
CA ALA A 125 -11.62 -3.49 -1.36
C ALA A 125 -11.82 -5.01 -1.40
N LEU A 126 -12.21 -5.57 -2.54
CA LEU A 126 -12.32 -7.01 -2.75
C LEU A 126 -10.96 -7.71 -2.67
N ALA A 127 -9.89 -7.09 -3.18
CA ALA A 127 -8.54 -7.64 -3.06
C ALA A 127 -8.10 -7.74 -1.59
N PHE A 128 -8.27 -6.66 -0.80
CA PHE A 128 -8.02 -6.71 0.64
C PHE A 128 -8.97 -7.66 1.38
N ALA A 129 -10.23 -7.78 0.96
CA ALA A 129 -11.17 -8.73 1.56
C ALA A 129 -10.74 -10.19 1.32
N GLN A 130 -10.28 -10.52 0.11
CA GLN A 130 -9.73 -11.84 -0.19
C GLN A 130 -8.52 -12.14 0.68
N GLU A 131 -7.60 -11.17 0.80
CA GLU A 131 -6.42 -11.27 1.67
C GLU A 131 -6.83 -11.53 3.14
N TYR A 132 -7.79 -10.76 3.66
CA TYR A 132 -8.31 -10.94 5.01
C TYR A 132 -8.90 -12.34 5.23
N ILE A 133 -9.77 -12.80 4.33
CA ILE A 133 -10.46 -14.09 4.45
C ILE A 133 -9.44 -15.23 4.47
N LEU A 134 -8.49 -15.22 3.53
CA LEU A 134 -7.50 -16.28 3.42
C LEU A 134 -6.54 -16.27 4.62
N ILE A 135 -6.07 -15.10 5.07
CA ILE A 135 -5.24 -15.01 6.28
C ILE A 135 -6.03 -15.44 7.51
N HIS A 136 -7.31 -15.09 7.61
CA HIS A 136 -8.15 -15.50 8.73
C HIS A 136 -8.23 -17.02 8.82
N PHE A 137 -8.49 -17.71 7.71
CA PHE A 137 -8.53 -19.18 7.69
C PHE A 137 -7.16 -19.81 7.90
N HIS A 138 -6.12 -19.24 7.28
CA HIS A 138 -4.73 -19.64 7.48
C HIS A 138 -4.34 -19.61 8.96
N SER A 139 -4.78 -18.57 9.67
CA SER A 139 -4.38 -18.31 11.06
C SER A 139 -5.10 -19.18 12.09
N LYS A 140 -6.21 -19.82 11.74
CA LYS A 140 -7.00 -20.60 12.71
C LYS A 140 -6.25 -21.76 13.34
N ASN A 141 -5.24 -22.28 12.63
CA ASN A 141 -4.45 -23.42 13.08
C ASN A 141 -3.18 -22.99 13.85
N HIS A 142 -2.90 -21.70 13.93
CA HIS A 142 -1.74 -21.16 14.63
C HIS A 142 -2.01 -21.01 16.12
N ILE A 143 -1.00 -21.27 16.95
CA ILE A 143 -1.09 -21.13 18.41
C ILE A 143 0.06 -20.24 18.90
N GLY A 144 -0.21 -19.37 19.86
CA GLY A 144 0.83 -18.54 20.49
C GLY A 144 1.24 -17.33 19.64
N PRO A 145 2.54 -17.06 19.45
CA PRO A 145 3.00 -15.81 18.85
C PRO A 145 2.60 -15.64 17.38
N GLU A 146 2.59 -16.71 16.59
CA GLU A 146 2.22 -16.67 15.16
C GLU A 146 0.77 -16.19 14.97
N ASN A 147 -0.17 -16.75 15.74
CA ASN A 147 -1.55 -16.28 15.75
C ASN A 147 -1.66 -14.80 16.15
N GLN A 148 -0.84 -14.34 17.09
CA GLN A 148 -0.85 -12.93 17.51
C GLN A 148 -0.35 -12.00 16.40
N TYR A 149 0.69 -12.37 15.65
CA TYR A 149 1.16 -11.59 14.50
C TYR A 149 0.08 -11.48 13.42
N HIS A 150 -0.55 -12.61 13.08
CA HIS A 150 -1.59 -12.62 12.06
C HIS A 150 -2.88 -11.93 12.52
N TYR A 151 -3.19 -11.91 13.81
CA TYR A 151 -4.31 -11.14 14.34
C TYR A 151 -4.12 -9.63 14.08
N PHE A 152 -2.94 -9.08 14.38
CA PHE A 152 -2.64 -7.69 14.07
C PHE A 152 -2.62 -7.42 12.56
N LEU A 153 -2.13 -8.36 11.76
CA LEU A 153 -2.17 -8.28 10.30
C LEU A 153 -3.62 -8.18 9.79
N GLN A 154 -4.53 -9.01 10.30
CA GLN A 154 -5.96 -8.97 9.98
C GLN A 154 -6.59 -7.61 10.34
N LEU A 155 -6.22 -7.02 11.47
CA LEU A 155 -6.69 -5.68 11.85
C LEU A 155 -6.23 -4.60 10.86
N LEU A 156 -4.97 -4.63 10.43
CA LEU A 156 -4.46 -3.69 9.42
C LEU A 156 -5.18 -3.87 8.09
N ILE A 157 -5.39 -5.10 7.64
CA ILE A 157 -6.14 -5.36 6.39
C ILE A 157 -7.58 -4.86 6.51
N LEU A 158 -8.23 -5.05 7.65
CA LEU A 158 -9.58 -4.55 7.89
C LEU A 158 -9.65 -3.02 7.77
N VAL A 159 -8.66 -2.29 8.30
CA VAL A 159 -8.56 -0.83 8.12
C VAL A 159 -8.39 -0.48 6.63
N SER A 160 -7.61 -1.23 5.86
CA SER A 160 -7.49 -1.04 4.41
C SER A 160 -8.81 -1.28 3.68
N ILE A 161 -9.59 -2.31 4.04
CA ILE A 161 -10.93 -2.56 3.48
C ILE A 161 -11.85 -1.37 3.75
N ILE A 162 -11.96 -0.97 5.02
CA ILE A 162 -12.87 0.10 5.45
C ILE A 162 -12.51 1.41 4.76
N THR A 163 -11.24 1.83 4.80
CA THR A 163 -10.80 3.09 4.18
C THR A 163 -10.93 3.07 2.66
N THR A 164 -10.77 1.90 2.02
CA THR A 164 -11.00 1.76 0.59
C THR A 164 -12.49 1.89 0.24
N LEU A 165 -13.39 1.27 1.00
CA LEU A 165 -14.84 1.45 0.80
C LEU A 165 -15.30 2.88 1.10
N MET A 166 -14.76 3.52 2.13
CA MET A 166 -15.01 4.93 2.42
C MET A 166 -14.60 5.85 1.27
N GLY A 167 -13.57 5.49 0.49
CA GLY A 167 -13.16 6.25 -0.70
C GLY A 167 -14.21 6.30 -1.82
N ILE A 168 -15.20 5.39 -1.82
CA ILE A 168 -16.36 5.42 -2.72
C ILE A 168 -17.30 6.56 -2.31
N GLY A 169 -17.66 6.62 -1.02
CA GLY A 169 -18.61 7.61 -0.49
C GLY A 169 -17.99 8.99 -0.24
N TYR A 170 -16.69 9.05 0.00
CA TYR A 170 -15.95 10.27 0.36
C TYR A 170 -14.74 10.51 -0.57
N PRO A 171 -14.93 10.64 -1.89
CA PRO A 171 -13.84 10.72 -2.86
C PRO A 171 -12.95 11.96 -2.68
N LYS A 172 -13.44 13.04 -2.06
CA LYS A 172 -12.68 14.27 -1.81
C LYS A 172 -12.03 14.35 -0.42
N SER A 173 -12.14 13.29 0.39
CA SER A 173 -11.59 13.28 1.74
C SER A 173 -10.11 12.94 1.72
N PHE A 174 -9.25 13.95 1.94
CA PHE A 174 -7.82 13.76 2.15
C PHE A 174 -7.56 12.79 3.30
N LEU A 175 -8.27 12.93 4.43
CA LEU A 175 -8.06 12.10 5.61
C LEU A 175 -8.26 10.61 5.31
N VAL A 176 -9.30 10.24 4.55
CA VAL A 176 -9.55 8.85 4.16
C VAL A 176 -8.38 8.29 3.35
N SER A 177 -7.93 9.04 2.35
CA SER A 177 -6.79 8.63 1.51
C SER A 177 -5.47 8.56 2.29
N PHE A 178 -5.24 9.51 3.21
CA PHE A 178 -4.05 9.59 4.04
C PHE A 178 -3.97 8.41 5.00
N VAL A 179 -5.06 8.13 5.75
CA VAL A 179 -5.13 6.98 6.65
C VAL A 179 -4.95 5.68 5.87
N ARG A 180 -5.57 5.53 4.69
CA ARG A 180 -5.37 4.37 3.81
C ARG A 180 -3.89 4.19 3.44
N SER A 181 -3.23 5.24 2.96
CA SER A 181 -1.81 5.17 2.56
C SER A 181 -0.88 4.84 3.73
N VAL A 182 -1.06 5.49 4.89
CA VAL A 182 -0.29 5.19 6.11
C VAL A 182 -0.53 3.75 6.55
N ASN A 183 -1.76 3.26 6.49
CA ASN A 183 -2.09 1.89 6.85
C ASN A 183 -1.49 0.87 5.89
N ILE A 184 -1.43 1.13 4.58
CA ILE A 184 -0.76 0.26 3.61
C ILE A 184 0.77 0.22 3.86
N VAL A 185 1.38 1.36 4.21
CA VAL A 185 2.79 1.38 4.67
C VAL A 185 2.95 0.50 5.90
N PHE A 186 2.07 0.64 6.89
CA PHE A 186 2.16 -0.16 8.11
C PHE A 186 1.94 -1.64 7.85
N LEU A 187 0.99 -2.00 6.97
CA LEU A 187 0.76 -3.36 6.52
C LEU A 187 2.04 -3.98 5.94
N GLY A 188 2.72 -3.24 5.06
CA GLY A 188 3.99 -3.68 4.48
C GLY A 188 5.10 -3.87 5.52
N VAL A 189 5.29 -2.90 6.42
CA VAL A 189 6.27 -3.01 7.52
C VAL A 189 5.96 -4.19 8.43
N TRP A 190 4.70 -4.37 8.81
CA TRP A 190 4.26 -5.44 9.71
C TRP A 190 4.47 -6.82 9.09
N LEU A 191 4.19 -6.99 7.79
CA LEU A 191 4.48 -8.22 7.05
C LEU A 191 5.98 -8.55 7.03
N ILE A 192 6.83 -7.56 6.71
CA ILE A 192 8.29 -7.74 6.71
C ILE A 192 8.78 -8.16 8.11
N VAL A 193 8.33 -7.45 9.14
CA VAL A 193 8.68 -7.72 10.54
C VAL A 193 8.24 -9.12 10.96
N THR A 194 7.00 -9.51 10.62
CA THR A 194 6.45 -10.84 10.90
C THR A 194 7.29 -11.92 10.24
N GLY A 195 7.64 -11.74 8.97
CA GLY A 195 8.51 -12.66 8.22
C GLY A 195 9.87 -12.84 8.90
N ILE A 196 10.54 -11.73 9.25
CA ILE A 196 11.85 -11.76 9.89
C ILE A 196 11.77 -12.44 11.26
N LEU A 197 10.86 -12.02 12.14
CA LEU A 197 10.87 -12.45 13.53
C LEU A 197 10.35 -13.87 13.76
N LEU A 198 9.40 -14.34 12.94
CA LEU A 198 8.90 -15.71 13.08
C LEU A 198 9.81 -16.73 12.39
N TYR A 199 10.36 -16.39 11.22
CA TYR A 199 10.98 -17.38 10.34
C TYR A 199 12.50 -17.22 10.16
N THR A 200 13.15 -16.23 10.79
CA THR A 200 14.62 -16.14 10.83
C THR A 200 15.17 -16.78 12.11
N PRO A 201 16.01 -17.83 12.03
CA PRO A 201 16.64 -18.42 13.21
C PRO A 201 17.43 -17.39 14.03
N GLY A 202 17.22 -17.38 15.35
CA GLY A 202 17.90 -16.48 16.29
C GLY A 202 17.10 -15.22 16.66
N PHE A 203 16.01 -14.91 15.96
CA PHE A 203 15.13 -13.77 16.27
C PHE A 203 13.89 -14.15 17.10
N GLN A 204 13.73 -15.44 17.42
CA GLN A 204 12.61 -15.93 18.22
C GLN A 204 12.71 -15.43 19.67
N SER A 205 11.55 -15.23 20.30
CA SER A 205 11.50 -14.98 21.74
C SER A 205 12.11 -16.16 22.49
N LYS A 206 12.82 -15.88 23.59
CA LYS A 206 13.41 -16.90 24.47
C LYS A 206 12.38 -18.01 24.76
N GLY A 207 12.84 -19.27 24.74
CA GLY A 207 11.97 -20.43 24.99
C GLY A 207 11.01 -20.79 23.84
N CYS A 208 11.10 -20.15 22.68
CA CYS A 208 10.41 -20.59 21.46
C CYS A 208 11.40 -20.96 20.37
N VAL A 209 11.02 -21.93 19.53
CA VAL A 209 11.84 -22.51 18.47
C VAL A 209 11.01 -22.55 17.18
N THR A 210 11.63 -22.18 16.07
CA THR A 210 11.01 -22.25 14.74
C THR A 210 11.36 -23.57 14.07
N HIS A 211 10.35 -24.34 13.70
CA HIS A 211 10.46 -25.55 12.90
C HIS A 211 10.29 -25.21 11.43
N LEU A 212 11.39 -24.89 10.74
CA LEU A 212 11.38 -24.43 9.34
C LEU A 212 10.75 -25.43 8.35
N LYS A 213 10.80 -26.73 8.64
CA LYS A 213 10.19 -27.77 7.80
C LYS A 213 8.66 -27.76 7.84
N GLU A 214 8.10 -27.40 8.98
CA GLU A 214 6.65 -27.35 9.22
C GLU A 214 6.13 -25.91 9.22
N TYR A 215 7.02 -24.93 8.98
CA TYR A 215 6.78 -23.50 9.14
C TYR A 215 6.00 -23.15 10.42
N LYS A 216 6.39 -23.77 11.53
CA LYS A 216 5.65 -23.68 12.79
C LYS A 216 6.54 -23.16 13.90
N VAL A 217 6.04 -22.20 14.69
CA VAL A 217 6.73 -21.75 15.90
C VAL A 217 6.13 -22.45 17.12
N THR A 218 6.97 -23.15 17.88
CA THR A 218 6.56 -23.81 19.13
C THR A 218 7.28 -23.16 20.31
N CYS A 219 6.63 -23.17 21.49
CA CYS A 219 7.21 -22.64 22.73
C CYS A 219 7.28 -23.75 23.78
N SER A 220 8.33 -23.74 24.61
CA SER A 220 8.66 -24.80 25.57
C SER A 220 7.64 -24.94 26.70
N ASP A 221 7.04 -23.84 27.12
CA ASP A 221 6.09 -23.78 28.22
C ASP A 221 5.14 -22.57 28.08
N ASP A 222 4.10 -22.54 28.91
CA ASP A 222 3.11 -21.46 28.92
C ASP A 222 3.71 -20.09 29.27
N LYS A 223 4.74 -20.02 30.11
CA LYS A 223 5.40 -18.75 30.46
C LYS A 223 6.17 -18.18 29.26
N ALA A 224 6.85 -19.03 28.50
CA ALA A 224 7.52 -18.68 27.26
C ALA A 224 6.52 -18.22 26.21
N ARG A 225 5.38 -18.91 26.07
CA ARG A 225 4.28 -18.51 25.17
C ARG A 225 3.69 -17.16 25.56
N HIS A 226 3.37 -16.95 26.83
CA HIS A 226 2.86 -15.66 27.32
C HIS A 226 3.85 -14.52 27.09
N ARG A 227 5.14 -14.75 27.37
CA ARG A 227 6.19 -13.77 27.06
C ARG A 227 6.24 -13.45 25.57
N ALA A 228 6.23 -14.47 24.71
CA ALA A 228 6.30 -14.28 23.26
C ALA A 228 5.15 -13.39 22.78
N VAL A 229 3.90 -13.73 23.16
CA VAL A 229 2.71 -12.95 22.80
C VAL A 229 2.77 -11.51 23.35
N ALA A 230 3.22 -11.33 24.59
CA ALA A 230 3.37 -9.99 25.16
C ALA A 230 4.41 -9.15 24.39
N LEU A 231 5.51 -9.74 23.94
CA LEU A 231 6.50 -9.06 23.11
C LEU A 231 5.92 -8.64 21.75
N VAL A 232 5.10 -9.48 21.11
CA VAL A 232 4.40 -9.11 19.86
C VAL A 232 3.51 -7.88 20.09
N ASN A 233 2.77 -7.83 21.21
CA ASN A 233 1.91 -6.69 21.54
C ASN A 233 2.71 -5.40 21.76
N ILE A 234 3.81 -5.47 22.52
CA ILE A 234 4.70 -4.33 22.76
C ILE A 234 5.29 -3.86 21.44
N GLN A 235 5.74 -4.77 20.60
CA GLN A 235 6.31 -4.45 19.30
C GLN A 235 5.30 -3.77 18.38
N PHE A 236 4.09 -4.31 18.27
CA PHE A 236 3.02 -3.69 17.47
C PHE A 236 2.73 -2.27 17.98
N SER A 237 2.65 -2.08 19.30
CA SER A 237 2.42 -0.78 19.92
C SER A 237 3.54 0.23 19.57
N TRP A 238 4.80 -0.18 19.67
CA TRP A 238 5.94 0.69 19.35
C TRP A 238 6.02 1.01 17.86
N LEU A 239 5.75 0.04 16.98
CA LEU A 239 5.69 0.27 15.54
C LEU A 239 4.54 1.20 15.16
N LEU A 240 3.37 1.09 15.79
CA LEU A 240 2.25 2.00 15.58
C LEU A 240 2.61 3.44 15.94
N ILE A 241 3.29 3.64 17.08
CA ILE A 241 3.80 4.96 17.49
C ILE A 241 4.81 5.46 16.45
N GLY A 242 5.78 4.62 16.05
CA GLY A 242 6.80 4.96 15.07
C GLY A 242 6.21 5.36 13.70
N ILE A 243 5.26 4.59 13.20
CA ILE A 243 4.55 4.87 11.93
C ILE A 243 3.76 6.18 12.03
N THR A 244 3.16 6.47 13.19
CA THR A 244 2.44 7.72 13.42
C THR A 244 3.38 8.91 13.39
N ILE A 245 4.51 8.84 14.11
CA ILE A 245 5.54 9.89 14.10
C ILE A 245 6.07 10.08 12.67
N PHE A 246 6.37 8.99 11.97
CA PHE A 246 6.80 9.02 10.57
C PHE A 246 5.76 9.71 9.67
N ALA A 247 4.50 9.30 9.72
CA ALA A 247 3.44 9.83 8.87
C ALA A 247 3.21 11.33 9.10
N MET A 248 3.18 11.77 10.37
CA MET A 248 2.99 13.18 10.71
C MET A 248 4.20 14.03 10.32
N SER A 249 5.42 13.53 10.57
CA SER A 249 6.65 14.22 10.17
C SER A 249 6.75 14.33 8.65
N PHE A 250 6.46 13.24 7.94
CA PHE A 250 6.46 13.20 6.48
C PHE A 250 5.43 14.17 5.88
N TYR A 251 4.22 14.22 6.46
CA TYR A 251 3.20 15.20 6.09
C TYR A 251 3.70 16.64 6.25
N LEU A 252 4.24 17.00 7.41
CA LEU A 252 4.72 18.35 7.68
C LEU A 252 5.87 18.76 6.74
N VAL A 253 6.81 17.85 6.50
CA VAL A 253 7.93 18.08 5.58
C VAL A 253 7.43 18.32 4.16
N LEU A 254 6.50 17.51 3.67
CA LEU A 254 5.98 17.67 2.30
C LEU A 254 5.09 18.90 2.15
N ILE A 255 4.29 19.25 3.15
CA ILE A 255 3.51 20.50 3.14
C ILE A 255 4.43 21.71 3.11
N ARG A 256 5.55 21.69 3.83
CA ARG A 256 6.54 22.76 3.74
C ARG A 256 7.14 22.85 2.34
N ILE A 257 7.62 21.72 1.81
CA ILE A 257 8.27 21.68 0.49
C ILE A 257 7.30 22.10 -0.62
N TYR A 258 6.08 21.56 -0.66
CA TYR A 258 5.16 21.79 -1.77
C TYR A 258 4.19 22.96 -1.54
N GLY A 259 3.90 23.32 -0.29
CA GLY A 259 3.04 24.46 0.05
C GLY A 259 3.71 25.80 -0.24
N GLU A 260 4.99 25.97 0.14
CA GLU A 260 5.78 27.17 -0.20
C GLU A 260 5.90 27.35 -1.73
N ASN A 261 6.01 26.24 -2.46
CA ASN A 261 6.05 26.26 -3.93
C ASN A 261 4.73 26.72 -4.56
N VAL A 262 3.56 26.47 -3.94
CA VAL A 262 2.28 27.00 -4.43
C VAL A 262 2.23 28.51 -4.22
N GLU A 263 2.65 28.99 -3.04
CA GLU A 263 2.66 30.42 -2.70
C GLU A 263 3.58 31.21 -3.64
N TYR A 264 4.77 30.69 -3.93
CA TYR A 264 5.69 31.28 -4.91
C TYR A 264 5.15 31.27 -6.34
N VAL A 265 4.49 30.19 -6.77
CA VAL A 265 3.86 30.11 -8.10
C VAL A 265 2.65 31.04 -8.19
N SER A 266 1.86 31.21 -7.12
CA SER A 266 0.79 32.22 -7.11
C SER A 266 1.33 33.63 -7.17
N LEU A 267 2.38 33.95 -6.39
CA LEU A 267 3.01 35.27 -6.38
C LEU A 267 3.65 35.61 -7.72
N SER A 268 4.42 34.70 -8.32
CA SER A 268 5.01 34.91 -9.65
C SER A 268 3.97 35.02 -10.76
N LYS A 269 2.85 34.29 -10.66
CA LYS A 269 1.75 34.43 -11.61
C LYS A 269 1.03 35.77 -11.46
N GLU A 270 0.84 36.25 -10.23
CA GLU A 270 0.27 37.56 -9.93
C GLU A 270 1.21 38.70 -10.37
N GLU A 271 2.53 38.57 -10.15
CA GLU A 271 3.57 39.48 -10.63
C GLU A 271 3.64 39.51 -12.16
N TYR A 272 3.53 38.36 -12.84
CA TYR A 272 3.45 38.29 -14.29
C TYR A 272 2.19 38.96 -14.85
N TYR A 273 1.03 38.82 -14.21
CA TYR A 273 -0.19 39.53 -14.62
C TYR A 273 -0.10 41.04 -14.38
N LEU A 274 0.54 41.47 -13.29
CA LEU A 274 0.80 42.88 -13.01
C LEU A 274 1.82 43.49 -13.98
N GLU A 275 2.84 42.74 -14.40
CA GLU A 275 3.80 43.16 -15.42
C GLU A 275 3.15 43.25 -16.82
N ASP A 276 2.27 42.30 -17.20
CA ASP A 276 1.53 42.35 -18.46
C ASP A 276 0.51 43.51 -18.52
N GLU A 277 -0.18 43.82 -17.41
CA GLU A 277 -1.04 45.02 -17.31
C GLU A 277 -0.20 46.32 -17.40
N SER A 278 0.98 46.37 -16.78
CA SER A 278 1.85 47.54 -16.85
C SER A 278 2.46 47.78 -18.24
N ASN A 279 2.73 46.73 -19.01
CA ASN A 279 3.26 46.83 -20.37
C ASN A 279 2.16 47.13 -21.41
N THR A 280 0.92 46.67 -21.18
CA THR A 280 -0.20 46.97 -22.09
C THR A 280 -0.67 48.44 -22.00
N ASP A 281 -0.53 49.08 -20.83
CA ASP A 281 -0.82 50.51 -20.67
C ASP A 281 0.23 51.43 -21.35
N ILE A 282 1.49 51.00 -21.47
CA ILE A 282 2.54 51.76 -22.16
C ILE A 282 2.38 51.65 -23.69
N GLU A 283 1.90 50.52 -24.20
CA GLU A 283 1.75 50.31 -25.66
C GLU A 283 0.49 51.00 -26.24
N CYS A 284 -0.54 51.26 -25.41
CA CYS A 284 -1.68 52.09 -25.78
C CYS A 284 -1.37 53.61 -25.74
N GLN A 285 -0.45 54.07 -24.89
CA GLN A 285 -0.04 55.48 -24.87
C GLN A 285 0.95 55.85 -26.00
N LYS A 286 1.78 54.91 -26.47
CA LYS A 286 2.75 55.19 -27.55
C LYS A 286 2.09 55.40 -28.93
N LYS A 287 1.00 54.67 -29.24
CA LYS A 287 0.26 54.83 -30.50
C LYS A 287 -0.57 56.11 -30.60
N SER A 288 -0.81 56.82 -29.49
CA SER A 288 -1.52 58.10 -29.49
C SER A 288 -0.61 59.31 -29.80
N ILE A 289 0.72 59.15 -29.70
CA ILE A 289 1.68 60.27 -29.86
C ILE A 289 2.27 60.31 -31.28
N GLU A 290 2.37 59.17 -31.98
CA GLU A 290 2.90 59.12 -33.36
C GLU A 290 1.86 59.45 -34.46
N GLY A 291 0.64 59.86 -34.09
CA GLY A 291 -0.45 60.18 -35.04
C GLY A 291 -0.73 61.68 -35.25
N LYS A 292 0.08 62.59 -34.70
CA LYS A 292 -0.11 64.04 -34.87
C LYS A 292 1.22 64.80 -35.01
N VAL A 293 1.85 64.71 -36.18
CA VAL A 293 2.51 65.83 -36.90
C VAL A 293 2.47 65.51 -38.39
#